data_AF-A0A1H7REI3-F1
#
_entry.id   AF-A0A1H7REI3-F1
#
_cell.length_a   1.000
_cell.length_b   1.000
_cell.length_c   1.000
_cell.angle_alpha   90.00
_cell.angle_beta   90.00
_cell.angle_gamma   90.00
#
_symmetry.space_group_name_H-M   'P 1'
#
loop_
_entity.id
_entity.type
_entity.pdbx_description
1 polymer ?
#
loop_
_entity_poly.entity_id
_entity_poly.type
_entity_poly.pdbx_seq_one_letter_code
_entity_poly.pdbx_strand_id
1 'polypeptide(L)'
;MGLLWRLLAPKSVKRARRSVGKVAHPVRTMTPKPIKGVRRAAYGTTHPWEVVERGVEDQVVRSARSRPPSPVVARNGASSAQVRAWAKRSGYSVADKGRLPAYVIEAYNRSH
;
A
#
# COMPACT_ATOMS: atom_id res chain seq x y z
N MET A 1 7.25 19.27 22.65
CA MET A 1 7.76 19.81 21.35
C MET A 1 8.03 18.73 20.28
N GLY A 2 7.20 17.67 20.14
CA GLY A 2 7.60 16.46 19.39
C GLY A 2 6.86 16.14 18.08
N LEU A 3 5.68 16.73 17.84
CA LEU A 3 4.85 16.35 16.69
C LEU A 3 5.07 17.24 15.45
N LEU A 4 5.37 18.54 15.64
CA LEU A 4 5.49 19.49 14.52
C LEU A 4 6.71 19.19 13.62
N TRP A 5 7.85 18.80 14.21
CA TRP A 5 9.04 18.35 13.47
C TRP A 5 8.80 17.08 12.65
N ARG A 6 7.81 16.25 13.00
CA ARG A 6 7.49 15.00 12.28
C ARG A 6 6.77 15.28 10.96
N LEU A 7 6.11 16.43 10.82
CA LEU A 7 5.43 16.81 9.60
C LEU A 7 6.42 17.42 8.61
N LEU A 8 7.31 18.29 9.07
CA LEU A 8 8.23 19.06 8.22
C LEU A 8 9.50 18.32 7.79
N ALA A 9 9.88 17.21 8.45
CA ALA A 9 11.12 16.51 8.10
C ALA A 9 11.05 15.84 6.70
N PRO A 10 12.09 16.00 5.85
CA PRO A 10 12.16 15.35 4.54
C PRO A 10 12.15 13.82 4.66
N LYS A 11 11.60 13.16 3.62
CA LYS A 11 11.34 11.70 3.62
C LYS A 11 12.61 10.86 3.88
N SER A 12 13.78 11.37 3.50
CA SER A 12 15.10 10.75 3.76
C SER A 12 15.38 10.64 5.26
N VAL A 13 15.18 11.71 6.02
CA VAL A 13 15.39 11.76 7.48
C VAL A 13 14.39 10.85 8.21
N LYS A 14 13.16 10.75 7.70
CA LYS A 14 12.14 9.83 8.23
C LYS A 14 12.53 8.35 8.04
N ARG A 15 13.16 8.01 6.90
CA ARG A 15 13.67 6.64 6.64
C ARG A 15 14.86 6.32 7.54
N ALA A 16 15.79 7.25 7.70
CA ALA A 16 16.96 7.11 8.57
C ALA A 16 16.56 6.92 10.04
N ARG A 17 15.58 7.68 10.55
CA ARG A 17 15.08 7.45 11.92
C ARG A 17 14.40 6.10 12.10
N ARG A 18 13.72 5.58 11.07
CA ARG A 18 13.06 4.26 11.15
C ARG A 18 14.08 3.11 11.13
N SER A 19 15.24 3.27 10.48
CA SER A 19 16.35 2.32 10.59
C SER A 19 17.03 2.42 11.95
N VAL A 20 17.30 3.65 12.44
CA VAL A 20 17.89 3.86 13.77
C VAL A 20 16.98 3.34 14.89
N GLY A 21 15.66 3.53 14.80
CA GLY A 21 14.70 2.97 15.78
C GLY A 21 14.65 1.44 15.80
N LYS A 22 14.98 0.76 14.70
CA LYS A 22 15.14 -0.71 14.69
C LYS A 22 16.41 -1.15 15.45
N VAL A 23 17.41 -0.30 15.51
CA VAL A 23 18.70 -0.53 16.19
C VAL A 23 18.65 -0.10 17.66
N ALA A 24 17.88 0.94 17.98
CA ALA A 24 17.85 1.59 19.29
C ALA A 24 16.97 0.89 20.36
N HIS A 25 16.30 -0.21 20.04
CA HIS A 25 15.51 -0.98 21.03
C HIS A 25 16.24 -2.30 21.39
N PRO A 26 17.08 -2.32 22.44
CA PRO A 26 17.93 -3.46 22.77
C PRO A 26 17.14 -4.75 23.08
N VAL A 27 15.93 -4.61 23.62
CA VAL A 27 15.03 -5.76 23.89
C VAL A 27 14.57 -6.43 22.58
N ARG A 28 14.48 -5.67 21.49
CA ARG A 28 13.99 -6.16 20.19
C ARG A 28 15.06 -6.92 19.42
N THR A 29 16.34 -6.66 19.71
CA THR A 29 17.52 -7.29 19.09
C THR A 29 18.03 -8.52 19.85
N MET A 30 17.75 -8.63 21.16
CA MET A 30 18.24 -9.74 22.00
C MET A 30 17.41 -11.04 21.96
N THR A 31 16.25 -11.04 21.30
CA THR A 31 15.50 -12.28 21.07
C THR A 31 15.78 -12.76 19.64
N PRO A 32 16.62 -13.80 19.45
CA PRO A 32 16.92 -14.31 18.13
C PRO A 32 15.62 -14.66 17.41
N LYS A 33 15.51 -14.23 16.14
CA LYS A 33 14.33 -14.44 15.27
C LYS A 33 13.71 -15.84 15.34
N PRO A 34 14.45 -16.96 15.46
CA PRO A 34 13.83 -18.28 15.64
C PRO A 34 12.90 -18.36 16.85
N ILE A 35 13.23 -17.71 17.97
CA ILE A 35 12.44 -17.80 19.21
C ILE A 35 11.09 -17.08 19.06
N LYS A 36 11.02 -16.00 18.28
CA LYS A 36 9.74 -15.29 18.03
C LYS A 36 8.80 -16.10 17.15
N GLY A 37 9.34 -16.77 16.13
CA GLY A 37 8.56 -17.67 15.27
C GLY A 37 7.99 -18.83 16.08
N VAL A 38 8.85 -19.48 16.88
CA VAL A 38 8.47 -20.60 17.75
C VAL A 38 7.47 -20.17 18.82
N ARG A 39 7.69 -19.06 19.53
CA ARG A 39 6.72 -18.55 20.52
C ARG A 39 5.37 -18.19 19.89
N ARG A 40 5.37 -17.61 18.69
CA ARG A 40 4.12 -17.27 17.98
C ARG A 40 3.38 -18.53 17.52
N ALA A 41 4.09 -19.56 17.07
CA ALA A 41 3.52 -20.85 16.72
C ALA A 41 2.97 -21.57 17.96
N ALA A 42 3.73 -21.59 19.06
CA ALA A 42 3.29 -22.17 20.33
C ALA A 42 2.05 -21.45 20.88
N TYR A 43 2.04 -20.11 20.85
CA TYR A 43 0.88 -19.31 21.24
C TYR A 43 -0.33 -19.60 20.34
N GLY A 44 -0.12 -19.72 19.03
CA GLY A 44 -1.20 -20.05 18.11
C GLY A 44 -1.75 -21.46 18.27
N THR A 45 -0.97 -22.37 18.84
CA THR A 45 -1.41 -23.73 19.17
C THR A 45 -2.24 -23.76 20.46
N THR A 46 -1.87 -22.95 21.46
CA THR A 46 -2.60 -22.88 22.74
C THR A 46 -3.82 -21.97 22.70
N HIS A 47 -3.88 -21.03 21.75
CA HIS A 47 -4.97 -20.05 21.62
C HIS A 47 -5.53 -20.07 20.17
N PRO A 48 -6.11 -21.20 19.72
CA PRO A 48 -6.52 -21.34 18.33
C PRO A 48 -7.59 -20.31 17.92
N TRP A 49 -8.46 -19.93 18.86
CA TRP A 49 -9.56 -19.01 18.60
C TRP A 49 -9.09 -17.56 18.39
N GLU A 50 -8.13 -17.07 19.19
CA GLU A 50 -7.54 -15.72 19.02
C GLU A 50 -6.73 -15.60 17.72
N VAL A 51 -6.17 -16.71 17.21
CA VAL A 51 -5.49 -16.71 15.91
C VAL A 51 -6.48 -16.46 14.78
N VAL A 52 -7.69 -17.02 14.88
CA VAL A 52 -8.77 -16.79 13.92
C VAL A 52 -9.22 -15.33 13.95
N GLU A 53 -9.50 -14.80 15.14
CA GLU A 53 -9.89 -13.39 15.29
C GLU A 53 -8.83 -12.44 14.73
N ARG A 54 -7.57 -12.67 15.10
CA ARG A 54 -6.44 -11.88 14.59
C ARG A 54 -6.29 -12.01 13.08
N GLY A 55 -6.62 -13.17 12.51
CA GLY A 55 -6.65 -13.39 11.06
C GLY A 55 -7.71 -12.54 10.37
N VAL A 56 -8.91 -12.43 10.96
CA VAL A 56 -10.00 -11.58 10.48
C VAL A 56 -9.63 -10.11 10.59
N GLU A 57 -9.10 -9.69 11.74
CA GLU A 57 -8.59 -8.32 11.93
C GLU A 57 -7.49 -7.97 10.94
N ASP A 58 -6.52 -8.87 10.72
CA ASP A 58 -5.44 -8.67 9.75
C ASP A 58 -6.00 -8.54 8.33
N GLN A 59 -7.09 -9.26 7.98
CA GLN A 59 -7.76 -9.13 6.70
C GLN A 59 -8.43 -7.76 6.54
N VAL A 60 -9.12 -7.27 7.57
CA VAL A 60 -9.76 -5.94 7.59
C VAL A 60 -8.71 -4.83 7.54
N VAL A 61 -7.62 -4.95 8.30
CA VAL A 61 -6.52 -3.98 8.28
C VAL A 61 -5.83 -4.00 6.92
N ARG A 62 -5.67 -5.17 6.30
CA ARG A 62 -5.09 -5.28 4.96
C ARG A 62 -6.00 -4.65 3.90
N SER A 63 -7.31 -4.86 3.96
CA SER A 63 -8.27 -4.25 3.04
C SER A 63 -8.37 -2.73 3.22
N ALA A 64 -8.30 -2.25 4.46
CA ALA A 64 -8.26 -0.81 4.76
C ALA A 64 -6.93 -0.17 4.32
N ARG A 65 -5.82 -0.92 4.37
CA ARG A 65 -4.49 -0.45 3.96
C ARG A 65 -4.18 -0.66 2.49
N SER A 66 -4.96 -1.47 1.76
CA SER A 66 -4.79 -1.57 0.31
C SER A 66 -4.97 -0.18 -0.29
N ARG A 67 -3.84 0.41 -0.67
CA ARG A 67 -3.79 1.71 -1.32
C ARG A 67 -4.66 1.61 -2.57
N PRO A 68 -5.59 2.55 -2.80
CA PRO A 68 -6.37 2.55 -4.03
C PRO A 68 -5.40 2.50 -5.22
N PRO A 69 -5.69 1.68 -6.24
CA PRO A 69 -4.80 1.56 -7.39
C PRO A 69 -4.56 2.96 -7.96
N SER A 70 -3.28 3.36 -8.02
CA SER A 70 -2.91 4.66 -8.58
C SER A 70 -3.50 4.76 -9.99
N PRO A 71 -4.16 5.89 -10.34
CA PRO A 71 -4.62 6.09 -11.70
C PRO A 71 -3.41 6.00 -12.62
N VAL A 72 -3.50 5.15 -13.64
CA VAL A 72 -2.50 5.12 -14.70
C VAL A 72 -2.74 6.39 -15.50
N VAL A 73 -1.82 7.33 -15.38
CA VAL A 73 -1.82 8.54 -16.20
C VAL A 73 -1.29 8.13 -17.57
N ALA A 74 -1.93 8.59 -18.64
CA ALA A 74 -1.41 8.39 -19.99
C ALA A 74 -0.02 9.02 -20.10
N ARG A 75 0.85 8.48 -20.97
CA ARG A 75 2.24 8.96 -21.09
C ARG A 75 2.30 10.44 -21.47
N ASN A 76 1.28 10.92 -22.18
CA ASN A 76 1.15 12.30 -22.64
C ASN A 76 0.68 13.27 -21.54
N GLY A 77 0.70 12.87 -20.26
CA GLY A 77 0.26 13.69 -19.14
C GLY A 77 -1.26 13.89 -19.04
N ALA A 78 -2.02 13.27 -19.94
CA ALA A 78 -3.47 13.37 -19.95
C ALA A 78 -4.08 12.71 -18.70
N SER A 79 -5.02 13.41 -18.08
CA SER A 79 -5.74 12.90 -16.93
C SER A 79 -6.60 11.69 -17.31
N SER A 80 -6.82 10.79 -16.35
CA SER A 80 -7.73 9.64 -16.56
C SER A 80 -9.15 10.07 -16.97
N ALA A 81 -9.60 11.27 -16.58
CA ALA A 81 -10.89 11.81 -17.01
C ALA A 81 -10.90 12.14 -18.52
N GLN A 82 -9.83 12.76 -19.03
CA GLN A 82 -9.68 13.06 -20.46
C GLN A 82 -9.64 11.79 -21.31
N VAL A 83 -8.82 10.81 -20.89
CA VAL A 83 -8.72 9.52 -21.58
C VAL A 83 -10.08 8.80 -21.57
N ARG A 84 -10.82 8.83 -20.46
CA ARG A 84 -12.18 8.25 -20.36
C ARG A 84 -13.17 8.95 -21.30
N ALA A 85 -13.15 10.28 -21.36
CA ALA A 85 -14.03 11.05 -22.22
C ALA A 85 -13.74 10.76 -23.71
N TRP A 86 -12.46 10.69 -24.09
CA TRP A 86 -12.05 10.25 -25.41
C TRP A 86 -12.53 8.82 -25.70
N ALA A 87 -12.30 7.89 -24.79
CA ALA A 87 -12.67 6.49 -24.94
C ALA A 87 -14.18 6.32 -25.21
N LYS A 88 -15.03 7.01 -24.43
CA LYS A 88 -16.49 7.00 -24.63
C LYS A 88 -16.89 7.55 -26.01
N ARG A 89 -16.25 8.63 -26.49
CA ARG A 89 -16.51 9.18 -27.83
C ARG A 89 -16.03 8.26 -28.94
N SER A 90 -14.95 7.53 -28.72
CA SER A 90 -14.40 6.54 -29.66
C SER A 90 -15.12 5.18 -29.62
N GLY A 91 -16.17 5.03 -28.81
CA GLY A 91 -16.96 3.80 -28.73
C GLY A 91 -16.40 2.71 -27.80
N TYR A 92 -15.37 3.00 -27.00
CA TYR A 92 -14.84 2.05 -26.03
C TYR A 92 -15.71 2.01 -24.76
N SER A 93 -16.04 0.80 -24.31
CA SER A 93 -16.70 0.57 -23.03
C SER A 93 -15.70 0.68 -21.88
N VAL A 94 -15.85 1.70 -21.05
CA VAL A 94 -14.98 1.98 -19.90
C VAL A 94 -15.79 2.27 -18.66
N ALA A 95 -15.34 1.77 -17.51
CA ALA A 95 -15.97 2.06 -16.22
C ALA A 95 -15.91 3.56 -15.91
N ASP A 96 -16.95 4.08 -15.25
CA ASP A 96 -17.06 5.50 -14.90
C ASP A 96 -16.00 5.99 -13.92
N LYS A 97 -15.49 5.09 -13.08
CA LYS A 97 -14.50 5.39 -12.04
C LYS A 97 -13.40 4.33 -12.01
N GLY A 98 -12.30 4.66 -11.36
CA GLY A 98 -11.18 3.75 -11.16
C GLY A 98 -10.19 3.71 -12.32
N ARG A 99 -9.48 2.58 -12.41
CA ARG A 99 -8.37 2.36 -13.36
C ARG A 99 -8.90 2.15 -14.77
N LEU A 100 -8.29 2.83 -15.73
CA LEU A 100 -8.57 2.62 -17.15
C LEU A 100 -7.86 1.35 -17.64
N PRO A 101 -8.49 0.57 -18.54
CA PRO A 101 -7.84 -0.56 -19.18
C PRO A 101 -6.59 -0.12 -19.96
N ALA A 102 -5.54 -0.94 -19.93
CA ALA A 102 -4.27 -0.62 -20.60
C ALA A 102 -4.45 -0.38 -22.11
N TYR A 103 -5.30 -1.18 -22.76
CA TYR A 103 -5.58 -1.06 -24.20
C TYR A 103 -6.15 0.33 -24.58
N VAL A 104 -6.99 0.93 -23.73
CA VAL A 104 -7.55 2.27 -23.95
C VAL A 104 -6.48 3.34 -23.85
N ILE A 105 -5.58 3.20 -22.87
CA ILE A 105 -4.48 4.15 -22.65
C ILE A 105 -3.50 4.09 -23.82
N GLU A 106 -3.18 2.90 -24.31
CA GLU A 106 -2.33 2.72 -25.49
C GLU A 106 -2.97 3.29 -26.74
N ALA A 107 -4.26 3.02 -26.97
CA ALA A 107 -4.98 3.58 -28.11
C ALA A 107 -5.02 5.12 -28.05
N TYR A 108 -5.20 5.71 -26.86
CA TYR A 108 -5.14 7.15 -26.66
C TYR A 108 -3.74 7.73 -26.97
N ASN A 109 -2.68 7.05 -26.53
CA ASN A 109 -1.30 7.46 -26.81
C ASN A 109 -0.89 7.26 -28.27
N ARG A 110 -1.60 6.43 -29.05
CA ARG A 110 -1.36 6.29 -30.50
C ARG A 110 -2.05 7.39 -31.30
N SER A 111 -3.15 7.93 -30.78
CA SER A 111 -3.91 8.99 -31.44
C SER A 111 -3.47 10.41 -31.10
N HIS A 112 -2.55 10.58 -30.14
CA HIS A 112 -2.03 11.87 -29.65
C HIS A 112 -0.52 11.82 -29.50
#